data_AF-A0A349D787-F1
#
_entry.id   AF-A0A349D787-F1
#
_cell.length_a   1.000
_cell.length_b   1.000
_cell.length_c   1.000
_cell.angle_alpha   90.00
_cell.angle_beta   90.00
_cell.angle_gamma   90.00
#
_symmetry.space_group_name_H-M   'P 1'
#
loop_
_entity.id
_entity.type
_entity.pdbx_description
1 polymer ?
#
loop_
_entity_poly.entity_id
_entity_poly.type
_entity_poly.pdbx_seq_one_letter_code
_entity_poly.pdbx_strand_id
1 'polypeptide(L)'
;MKISILTTAAVLLFAGGSFAQDDAMRQERMERKTEKKEQIEAQRVAFITNELKLESADSKAFWAVVNEFDAKKKAKAEEMKKREGGAKSKNIEELTDEQLAMNMQNRMEMKKAMLTLEQEYHEKYISTIGVRKTAEYYRAEEKFKRELLKNMRDRKGGAGAANRPAPGR
;
A
#
# COMPACT_ATOMS: atom_id res chain seq x y z
N MET A 1 30.27 6.44 64.59
CA MET A 1 28.98 7.13 64.41
C MET A 1 29.05 7.91 63.09
N LYS A 2 28.02 7.75 62.24
CA LYS A 2 27.70 8.50 60.99
C LYS A 2 28.49 8.17 59.71
N ILE A 3 27.87 7.37 58.84
CA ILE A 3 28.00 7.47 57.38
C ILE A 3 26.59 7.76 56.85
N SER A 4 26.45 8.88 56.15
CA SER A 4 25.19 9.42 55.63
C SER A 4 25.24 9.51 54.11
N ILE A 5 24.11 9.16 53.49
CA ILE A 5 23.55 9.71 52.24
C ILE A 5 24.45 9.57 51.01
N LEU A 6 24.30 8.50 50.23
CA LEU A 6 24.51 8.55 48.78
C LEU A 6 24.09 7.21 48.12
N THR A 7 22.80 6.97 47.85
CA THR A 7 22.43 5.90 46.88
C THR A 7 20.99 5.96 46.33
N THR A 8 20.07 6.75 46.86
CA THR A 8 18.65 6.71 46.43
C THR A 8 18.23 7.94 45.63
N ALA A 9 18.90 8.24 44.52
CA ALA A 9 18.48 9.33 43.63
C ALA A 9 18.67 9.07 42.11
N ALA A 10 18.95 7.83 41.69
CA ALA A 10 19.30 7.54 40.29
C ALA A 10 18.34 6.62 39.52
N VAL A 11 17.20 6.19 40.11
CA VAL A 11 16.31 5.19 39.48
C VAL A 11 14.95 5.76 39.02
N LEU A 12 14.60 6.99 39.38
CA LEU A 12 13.28 7.56 39.08
C LEU A 12 13.20 8.40 37.78
N LEU A 13 14.23 8.42 36.94
CA LEU A 13 14.21 9.11 35.64
C LEU A 13 14.08 8.19 34.41
N PHE A 14 13.96 6.87 34.60
CA PHE A 14 13.92 5.91 33.48
C PHE A 14 12.51 5.54 32.98
N ALA A 15 11.44 5.85 33.71
CA ALA A 15 10.09 5.40 33.35
C ALA A 15 9.34 6.34 32.36
N GLY A 16 9.76 7.60 32.22
CA GLY A 16 9.08 8.57 31.35
C GLY A 16 9.50 8.56 29.87
N GLY A 17 10.67 8.00 29.54
CA GLY A 17 11.24 8.06 28.18
C GLY A 17 10.75 6.97 27.21
N SER A 18 10.19 5.86 27.72
CA SER A 18 9.82 4.71 26.88
C SER A 18 8.67 5.02 25.91
N PHE A 19 7.69 5.83 26.34
CA PHE A 19 6.55 6.22 25.49
C PHE A 19 6.94 7.24 24.40
N ALA A 20 7.85 8.18 24.71
CA ALA A 20 8.33 9.17 23.74
C ALA A 20 9.19 8.54 22.64
N GLN A 21 9.96 7.50 22.97
CA GLN A 21 10.77 6.76 21.99
C GLN A 21 9.90 5.90 21.07
N ASP A 22 8.83 5.29 21.59
CA ASP A 22 7.88 4.51 20.79
C ASP A 22 7.09 5.36 19.80
N ASP A 23 6.66 6.56 20.18
CA ASP A 23 5.96 7.47 19.26
C ASP A 23 6.88 8.04 18.19
N ALA A 24 8.11 8.42 18.54
CA ALA A 24 9.12 8.87 17.57
C ALA A 24 9.46 7.76 16.56
N MET A 25 9.67 6.53 17.02
CA MET A 25 9.92 5.38 16.12
C MET A 25 8.72 5.04 15.23
N ARG A 26 7.49 5.20 15.73
CA ARG A 26 6.26 5.02 14.95
C ARG A 26 6.13 6.08 13.87
N GLN A 27 6.36 7.34 14.20
CA GLN A 27 6.34 8.45 13.25
C GLN A 27 7.37 8.23 12.14
N GLU A 28 8.62 7.96 12.49
CA GLU A 28 9.69 7.70 11.52
C GLU A 28 9.38 6.47 10.62
N ARG A 29 8.76 5.42 11.18
CA ARG A 29 8.30 4.27 10.37
C ARG A 29 7.18 4.64 9.40
N MET A 30 6.26 5.51 9.80
CA MET A 30 5.19 6.00 8.94
C MET A 30 5.72 6.90 7.84
N GLU A 31 6.64 7.81 8.15
CA GLU A 31 7.34 8.68 7.19
C GLU A 31 8.05 7.85 6.13
N ARG A 32 8.94 6.92 6.53
CA ARG A 32 9.62 6.02 5.58
C ARG A 32 8.66 5.20 4.72
N LYS A 33 7.48 4.84 5.24
CA LYS A 33 6.46 4.12 4.48
C LYS A 33 5.79 5.02 3.45
N THR A 34 5.55 6.28 3.80
CA THR A 34 5.02 7.30 2.89
C THR A 34 6.02 7.63 1.80
N GLU A 35 7.28 7.92 2.14
CA GLU A 35 8.36 8.16 1.18
C GLU A 35 8.52 7.02 0.17
N LYS A 36 8.51 5.77 0.64
CA LYS A 36 8.58 4.59 -0.25
C LYS A 36 7.39 4.51 -1.20
N LYS A 37 6.19 4.90 -0.76
CA LYS A 37 5.01 4.92 -1.64
C LYS A 37 5.15 6.01 -2.69
N GLU A 38 5.55 7.20 -2.28
CA GLU A 38 5.76 8.34 -3.20
C GLU A 38 6.84 8.01 -4.24
N GLN A 39 7.92 7.34 -3.83
CA GLN A 39 8.95 6.87 -4.76
C GLN A 39 8.39 5.87 -5.79
N ILE A 40 7.55 4.93 -5.36
CA ILE A 40 6.91 3.96 -6.26
C ILE A 40 5.95 4.66 -7.22
N GLU A 41 5.15 5.61 -6.74
CA GLU A 41 4.24 6.38 -7.59
C GLU A 41 5.01 7.25 -8.60
N ALA A 42 6.10 7.90 -8.20
CA ALA A 42 6.95 8.66 -9.12
C ALA A 42 7.56 7.76 -10.21
N GLN A 43 8.02 6.57 -9.84
CA GLN A 43 8.51 5.57 -10.79
C GLN A 43 7.40 5.10 -11.74
N ARG A 44 6.19 4.86 -11.23
CA ARG A 44 5.02 4.51 -12.03
C ARG A 44 4.71 5.60 -13.05
N VAL A 45 4.63 6.85 -12.62
CA VAL A 45 4.33 8.00 -13.49
C VAL A 45 5.37 8.11 -14.61
N ALA A 46 6.65 8.04 -14.27
CA ALA A 46 7.72 8.09 -15.26
C ALA A 46 7.65 6.92 -16.24
N PHE A 47 7.44 5.70 -15.74
CA PHE A 47 7.36 4.48 -16.55
C PHE A 47 6.20 4.53 -17.54
N ILE A 48 4.99 4.82 -17.06
CA ILE A 48 3.78 4.88 -17.89
C ILE A 48 3.90 6.01 -18.93
N THR A 49 4.36 7.20 -18.52
CA THR A 49 4.51 8.34 -19.46
C THR A 49 5.48 8.00 -20.60
N ASN A 50 6.58 7.30 -20.30
CA ASN A 50 7.55 6.86 -21.30
C ASN A 50 6.99 5.79 -22.25
N GLU A 51 6.24 4.81 -21.74
CA GLU A 51 5.66 3.73 -22.55
C GLU A 51 4.58 4.26 -23.50
N LEU A 52 3.74 5.20 -23.06
CA LEU A 52 2.63 5.72 -23.86
C LEU A 52 3.06 6.80 -24.87
N LYS A 53 4.27 7.36 -24.72
CA LYS A 53 4.78 8.46 -25.57
C LYS A 53 3.76 9.59 -25.75
N LEU A 54 3.13 10.01 -24.65
CA LEU A 54 2.10 11.06 -24.68
C LEU A 54 2.69 12.42 -25.04
N GLU A 55 1.97 13.17 -25.87
CA GLU A 55 2.24 14.60 -26.02
C GLU A 55 1.88 15.34 -24.73
N SER A 56 2.50 16.50 -24.50
CA SER A 56 2.40 17.22 -23.22
C SER A 56 0.96 17.60 -22.84
N ALA A 57 0.12 17.95 -23.81
CA ALA A 57 -1.29 18.29 -23.59
C ALA A 57 -2.14 17.06 -23.19
N ASP A 58 -2.02 15.95 -23.94
CA ASP A 58 -2.70 14.68 -23.66
C ASP A 58 -2.31 14.11 -22.30
N SER A 59 -1.04 14.26 -21.92
CA SER A 59 -0.49 13.75 -20.66
C SER A 59 -1.20 14.35 -19.44
N LYS A 60 -1.46 15.66 -19.43
CA LYS A 60 -2.13 16.32 -18.30
C LYS A 60 -3.57 15.83 -18.12
N ALA A 61 -4.31 15.69 -19.22
CA ALA A 61 -5.68 15.19 -19.19
C ALA A 61 -5.73 13.72 -18.74
N PHE A 62 -4.83 12.89 -19.29
CA PHE A 62 -4.71 11.48 -18.91
C PHE A 62 -4.42 11.30 -17.42
N TRP A 63 -3.39 11.98 -16.90
CA TRP A 63 -3.01 11.85 -15.50
C TRP A 63 -4.09 12.38 -14.55
N ALA A 64 -4.90 13.36 -14.95
CA ALA A 64 -6.05 13.80 -14.17
C ALA A 64 -7.07 12.66 -13.98
N VAL A 65 -7.39 11.91 -15.05
CA VAL A 65 -8.30 10.76 -15.00
C VAL A 65 -7.70 9.62 -14.17
N VAL A 66 -6.41 9.33 -14.32
CA VAL A 66 -5.72 8.28 -13.53
C VAL A 66 -5.74 8.63 -12.04
N ASN A 67 -5.42 9.87 -11.68
CA ASN A 67 -5.39 10.32 -10.29
C ASN A 67 -6.80 10.28 -9.66
N GLU A 68 -7.84 10.66 -10.41
CA GLU A 68 -9.23 10.56 -9.94
C GLU A 68 -9.61 9.09 -9.68
N PHE A 69 -9.24 8.17 -10.59
CA PHE A 69 -9.47 6.73 -10.40
C PHE A 69 -8.78 6.19 -9.16
N ASP A 70 -7.49 6.49 -8.99
CA ASP A 70 -6.68 6.01 -7.88
C ASP A 70 -7.22 6.55 -6.53
N ALA A 71 -7.67 7.81 -6.50
CA ALA A 71 -8.33 8.39 -5.34
C ALA A 71 -9.66 7.68 -5.01
N LYS A 72 -10.53 7.46 -5.99
CA LYS A 72 -11.81 6.75 -5.78
C LYS A 72 -11.60 5.30 -5.36
N LYS A 73 -10.63 4.62 -5.96
CA LYS A 73 -10.23 3.25 -5.58
C LYS A 73 -9.75 3.19 -4.14
N LYS A 74 -8.91 4.14 -3.72
CA LYS A 74 -8.45 4.25 -2.34
C LYS A 74 -9.61 4.51 -1.37
N ALA A 75 -10.50 5.45 -1.70
CA ALA A 75 -11.67 5.76 -0.86
C ALA A 75 -12.57 4.52 -0.66
N LYS A 76 -12.86 3.78 -1.73
CA LYS A 76 -13.63 2.52 -1.65
C LYS A 76 -12.91 1.46 -0.80
N ALA A 77 -11.59 1.33 -0.93
CA ALA A 77 -10.81 0.39 -0.12
C ALA A 77 -10.81 0.77 1.37
N GLU A 78 -10.77 2.06 1.69
CA GLU A 78 -10.86 2.56 3.07
C GLU A 78 -12.25 2.37 3.66
N GLU A 79 -13.31 2.67 2.89
CA GLU A 79 -14.69 2.38 3.26
C GLU A 79 -14.85 0.90 3.63
N MET A 80 -14.25 0.01 2.85
CA MET A 80 -14.30 -1.41 3.14
C MET A 80 -13.56 -1.84 4.37
N LYS A 81 -12.38 -1.29 4.58
CA LYS A 81 -11.64 -1.58 5.80
C LYS A 81 -12.46 -1.20 7.05
N LYS A 82 -13.28 -0.13 6.95
CA LYS A 82 -14.22 0.27 8.01
C LYS A 82 -15.40 -0.70 8.12
N ARG A 83 -16.04 -1.07 7.01
CA ARG A 83 -17.19 -2.01 6.99
C ARG A 83 -16.83 -3.41 7.50
N GLU A 84 -15.65 -3.92 7.16
CA GLU A 84 -15.15 -5.20 7.67
C GLU A 84 -14.65 -5.08 9.13
N GLY A 85 -14.73 -3.92 9.77
CA GLY A 85 -14.34 -3.74 11.19
C GLY A 85 -12.89 -4.09 11.50
N GLY A 86 -11.99 -4.09 10.50
CA GLY A 86 -10.64 -4.63 10.66
C GLY A 86 -10.56 -6.14 10.83
N ALA A 87 -11.64 -6.90 10.57
CA ALA A 87 -11.77 -8.35 10.72
C ALA A 87 -10.93 -9.19 9.76
N LYS A 88 -9.82 -8.65 9.25
CA LYS A 88 -8.80 -9.45 8.56
C LYS A 88 -8.17 -10.52 9.46
N SER A 89 -8.49 -10.54 10.76
CA SER A 89 -7.95 -11.50 11.73
C SER A 89 -8.96 -12.10 12.72
N LYS A 90 -10.29 -11.98 12.50
CA LYS A 90 -11.22 -12.76 13.34
C LYS A 90 -11.21 -14.20 12.84
N ASN A 91 -10.95 -15.13 13.74
CA ASN A 91 -10.91 -16.54 13.38
C ASN A 91 -12.32 -16.95 12.92
N ILE A 92 -12.44 -17.75 11.85
CA ILE A 92 -13.76 -18.11 11.29
C ILE A 92 -14.64 -18.75 12.38
N GLU A 93 -14.00 -19.51 13.27
CA GLU A 93 -14.56 -20.19 14.44
C GLU A 93 -15.18 -19.24 15.48
N GLU A 94 -14.84 -17.95 15.46
CA GLU A 94 -15.34 -16.93 16.40
C GLU A 94 -16.54 -16.15 15.85
N LEU A 95 -16.91 -16.36 14.59
CA LEU A 95 -17.99 -15.63 13.92
C LEU A 95 -19.25 -16.49 13.83
N THR A 96 -20.41 -15.83 13.96
CA THR A 96 -21.69 -16.50 13.68
C THR A 96 -21.87 -16.69 12.18
N ASP A 97 -22.71 -17.66 11.80
CA ASP A 97 -23.06 -17.88 10.39
C ASP A 97 -23.63 -16.62 9.71
N GLU A 98 -24.42 -15.82 10.45
CA GLU A 98 -24.94 -14.55 9.97
C GLU A 98 -23.83 -13.53 9.70
N GLN A 99 -22.84 -13.43 10.60
CA GLN A 99 -21.68 -12.55 10.40
C GLN A 99 -20.82 -13.01 9.22
N LEU A 100 -20.64 -14.32 9.04
CA LEU A 100 -19.93 -14.89 7.90
C LEU A 100 -20.66 -14.60 6.60
N ALA A 101 -21.97 -14.83 6.54
CA ALA A 101 -22.80 -14.53 5.38
C ALA A 101 -22.76 -13.03 5.02
N MET A 102 -22.88 -12.15 6.02
CA MET A 102 -22.76 -10.70 5.83
C MET A 102 -21.38 -10.29 5.28
N ASN A 103 -20.29 -10.86 5.81
CA ASN A 103 -18.95 -10.63 5.31
C ASN A 103 -18.77 -11.10 3.86
N MET A 104 -19.31 -12.27 3.51
CA MET A 104 -19.30 -12.79 2.14
C MET A 104 -20.07 -11.86 1.19
N GLN A 105 -21.25 -11.41 1.61
CA GLN A 105 -22.08 -10.48 0.84
C GLN A 105 -21.38 -9.13 0.62
N ASN A 106 -20.81 -8.54 1.68
CA ASN A 106 -20.04 -7.30 1.60
C ASN A 106 -18.87 -7.41 0.60
N ARG A 107 -18.17 -8.55 0.57
CA ARG A 107 -17.11 -8.80 -0.43
C ARG A 107 -17.65 -8.85 -1.86
N MET A 108 -18.83 -9.41 -2.09
CA MET A 108 -19.44 -9.45 -3.42
C MET A 108 -19.88 -8.06 -3.89
N GLU A 109 -20.52 -7.30 -3.01
CA GLU A 109 -20.90 -5.90 -3.29
C GLU A 109 -19.70 -5.04 -3.66
N MET A 110 -18.56 -5.30 -3.03
CA MET A 110 -17.33 -4.61 -3.38
C MET A 110 -16.72 -4.96 -4.71
N LYS A 111 -16.70 -6.24 -5.05
CA LYS A 111 -16.26 -6.65 -6.38
C LYS A 111 -17.12 -5.96 -7.43
N LYS A 112 -18.44 -5.90 -7.21
CA LYS A 112 -19.37 -5.16 -8.09
C LYS A 112 -19.02 -3.67 -8.13
N ALA A 113 -18.88 -3.01 -6.98
CA ALA A 113 -18.58 -1.58 -6.92
C ALA A 113 -17.22 -1.22 -7.54
N MET A 114 -16.22 -2.09 -7.43
CA MET A 114 -14.91 -1.92 -8.05
C MET A 114 -14.99 -2.12 -9.57
N LEU A 115 -15.71 -3.15 -10.04
CA LEU A 115 -15.91 -3.39 -11.47
C LEU A 115 -16.65 -2.23 -12.14
N THR A 116 -17.72 -1.72 -11.51
CA THR A 116 -18.43 -0.53 -12.01
C THR A 116 -17.51 0.68 -12.12
N LEU A 117 -16.63 0.88 -11.13
CA LEU A 117 -15.64 1.95 -11.18
C LEU A 117 -14.63 1.73 -12.33
N GLU A 118 -14.14 0.50 -12.52
CA GLU A 118 -13.23 0.18 -13.62
C GLU A 118 -13.87 0.42 -14.99
N GLN A 119 -15.16 0.11 -15.15
CA GLN A 119 -15.92 0.38 -16.38
C GLN A 119 -16.04 1.89 -16.65
N GLU A 120 -16.42 2.70 -15.65
CA GLU A 120 -16.50 4.16 -15.78
C GLU A 120 -15.18 4.75 -16.28
N TYR A 121 -14.06 4.30 -15.71
CA TYR A 121 -12.76 4.84 -16.05
C TYR A 121 -12.18 4.28 -17.34
N HIS A 122 -12.52 3.04 -17.72
CA HIS A 122 -12.22 2.50 -19.03
C HIS A 122 -12.75 3.42 -20.14
N GLU A 123 -14.01 3.85 -20.05
CA GLU A 123 -14.63 4.77 -21.00
C GLU A 123 -13.95 6.15 -20.98
N LYS A 124 -13.62 6.67 -19.79
CA LYS A 124 -12.86 7.93 -19.66
C LYS A 124 -11.47 7.84 -20.28
N TYR A 125 -10.75 6.73 -20.13
CA TYR A 125 -9.43 6.56 -20.75
C TYR A 125 -9.55 6.53 -22.27
N ILE A 126 -10.49 5.76 -22.82
CA ILE A 126 -10.74 5.73 -24.27
C ILE A 126 -11.08 7.13 -24.79
N SER A 127 -11.92 7.87 -24.08
CA SER A 127 -12.32 9.23 -24.49
C SER A 127 -11.16 10.23 -24.41
N THR A 128 -10.18 10.00 -23.53
CA THR A 128 -9.08 10.95 -23.27
C THR A 128 -7.85 10.67 -24.14
N ILE A 129 -7.46 9.40 -24.31
CA ILE A 129 -6.23 9.01 -25.01
C ILE A 129 -6.47 8.07 -26.20
N GLY A 130 -7.72 7.68 -26.46
CA GLY A 130 -8.09 6.75 -27.53
C GLY A 130 -7.87 5.28 -27.17
N VAL A 131 -8.49 4.40 -27.97
CA VAL A 131 -8.50 2.94 -27.73
C VAL A 131 -7.09 2.34 -27.74
N ARG A 132 -6.24 2.74 -28.70
CA ARG A 132 -4.89 2.18 -28.85
C ARG A 132 -4.01 2.50 -27.64
N LYS A 133 -3.93 3.77 -27.24
CA LYS A 133 -3.14 4.19 -26.08
C LYS A 133 -3.72 3.64 -24.78
N THR A 134 -5.04 3.45 -24.68
CA THR A 134 -5.67 2.78 -23.51
C THR A 134 -5.23 1.32 -23.40
N ALA A 135 -5.15 0.59 -24.52
CA ALA A 135 -4.63 -0.78 -24.51
C ALA A 135 -3.13 -0.84 -24.12
N GLU A 136 -2.33 0.12 -24.58
CA GLU A 136 -0.93 0.27 -24.21
C GLU A 136 -0.78 0.62 -22.72
N TYR A 137 -1.62 1.50 -22.18
CA TYR A 137 -1.70 1.80 -20.75
C TYR A 137 -1.90 0.56 -19.90
N TYR A 138 -2.87 -0.30 -20.24
CA TYR A 138 -3.09 -1.52 -19.48
C TYR A 138 -1.89 -2.47 -19.53
N ARG A 139 -1.21 -2.57 -20.67
CA ARG A 139 0.02 -3.36 -20.79
C ARG A 139 1.16 -2.77 -19.96
N ALA A 140 1.31 -1.45 -19.97
CA ALA A 140 2.34 -0.72 -19.24
C ALA A 140 2.13 -0.84 -17.72
N GLU A 141 0.90 -0.73 -17.23
CA GLU A 141 0.53 -0.98 -15.83
C GLU A 141 0.92 -2.37 -15.37
N GLU A 142 0.56 -3.40 -16.14
CA GLU A 142 0.89 -4.78 -15.80
C GLU A 142 2.40 -5.04 -15.86
N LYS A 143 3.10 -4.41 -16.80
CA LYS A 143 4.56 -4.49 -16.89
C LYS A 143 5.23 -3.84 -15.67
N PHE A 144 4.79 -2.64 -15.29
CA PHE A 144 5.28 -1.94 -14.10
C PHE A 144 5.06 -2.76 -12.82
N LYS A 145 3.86 -3.30 -12.63
CA LYS A 145 3.57 -4.16 -11.45
C LYS A 145 4.47 -5.38 -11.40
N ARG A 146 4.70 -6.06 -12.53
CA ARG A 146 5.63 -7.21 -12.59
C ARG A 146 7.06 -6.81 -12.24
N GLU A 147 7.55 -5.71 -12.78
CA GLU A 147 8.90 -5.20 -12.49
C GLU A 147 9.04 -4.76 -11.02
N LEU A 148 8.04 -4.08 -10.47
CA LEU A 148 7.99 -3.70 -9.06
C LEU A 148 8.05 -4.93 -8.15
N LEU A 149 7.23 -5.96 -8.43
CA LEU A 149 7.21 -7.20 -7.65
C LEU A 149 8.56 -7.95 -7.72
N LYS A 150 9.18 -7.99 -8.90
CA LYS A 150 10.52 -8.57 -9.09
C LYS A 150 11.56 -7.85 -8.24
N ASN A 151 11.61 -6.52 -8.34
CA ASN A 151 12.56 -5.68 -7.60
C ASN A 151 12.37 -5.80 -6.08
N MET A 152 11.13 -5.92 -5.61
CA MET A 152 10.83 -6.15 -4.19
C MET A 152 11.30 -7.54 -3.71
N ARG A 153 11.16 -8.58 -4.54
CA ARG A 153 11.63 -9.93 -4.21
C ARG A 153 13.14 -10.01 -4.16
N ASP A 154 13.84 -9.40 -5.10
CA ASP A 154 15.31 -9.41 -5.17
C ASP A 154 15.93 -8.68 -3.97
N ARG A 155 15.36 -7.54 -3.57
CA ARG A 155 15.75 -6.82 -2.34
C ARG A 155 15.54 -7.65 -1.07
N LYS A 156 14.49 -8.48 -1.02
CA LYS A 156 14.21 -9.37 0.12
C LYS A 156 15.09 -10.63 0.11
N GLY A 157 15.46 -11.12 -1.08
CA GLY A 157 16.33 -12.27 -1.28
C GLY A 157 17.80 -12.00 -0.98
N GLY A 158 18.29 -10.79 -1.24
CA GLY A 158 19.68 -10.40 -0.95
C GLY A 158 20.05 -10.40 0.54
N ALA A 159 19.08 -10.14 1.43
CA ALA A 159 19.31 -10.16 2.88
C ALA A 159 19.22 -11.57 3.51
N GLY A 160 18.69 -12.57 2.78
CA GLY A 160 18.48 -13.94 3.29
C GLY A 160 19.31 -15.03 2.61
N ALA A 161 19.99 -14.72 1.50
CA ALA A 161 20.79 -15.69 0.74
C ALA A 161 22.20 -15.91 1.31
N ALA A 162 22.73 -14.99 2.11
CA ALA A 162 24.07 -15.11 2.69
C ALA A 162 24.19 -16.15 3.82
N ASN A 163 23.08 -16.73 4.30
CA ASN A 163 23.08 -17.64 5.46
C ASN A 163 22.29 -18.94 5.25
N ARG A 164 22.11 -19.38 3.99
CA ARG A 164 21.53 -20.70 3.69
C ARG A 164 22.66 -21.66 3.34
N PRO A 165 22.93 -22.70 4.16
CA PRO A 165 23.83 -23.77 3.73
C PRO A 165 23.28 -24.38 2.45
N ALA A 166 24.18 -24.63 1.49
CA ALA A 166 23.81 -25.21 0.21
C ALA A 166 23.03 -26.53 0.43
N PRO A 167 21.94 -26.79 -0.30
CA PRO A 167 21.32 -28.10 -0.26
C PRO A 167 22.37 -29.12 -0.71
N GLY A 168 22.65 -30.09 0.16
CA GLY A 168 23.62 -31.16 -0.08
C GLY A 168 23.32 -31.82 -1.42
N ARG A 169 24.38 -31.99 -2.22
CA ARG A 169 24.34 -32.83 -3.42
C ARG A 169 24.34 -34.29 -3.03
#